data_AF-A0A5K1E1U3-F1
#
_entry.id   AF-A0A5K1E1U3-F1
#
_cell.length_a   1.000
_cell.length_b   1.000
_cell.length_c   1.000
_cell.angle_alpha   90.00
_cell.angle_beta   90.00
_cell.angle_gamma   90.00
#
_symmetry.space_group_name_H-M   'P 1'
#
loop_
_entity.id
_entity.type
_entity.pdbx_description
1 polymer ?
#
loop_
_entity_poly.entity_id
_entity_poly.type
_entity_poly.pdbx_seq_one_letter_code
_entity_poly.pdbx_strand_id
1 'polypeptide(L)' 'SAPISILESHELAGITLEYRRECGRDSVLQSLTNVSCEEGGTAGMECTHLLRLEDGAEIVRGRTEWRAKPKAGP' A
#
# COMPACT_ATOMS: atom_id res chain seq x y z
N SER A 1 -2.40 -0.25 5.04
CA SER A 1 -1.00 0.04 5.44
C SER A 1 -0.08 -1.05 4.91
N ALA A 2 1.21 -0.77 4.68
CA ALA A 2 2.19 -1.81 4.39
C ALA A 2 2.64 -2.52 5.70
N PRO A 3 2.86 -3.85 5.70
CA PRO A 3 3.43 -4.57 6.83
C PRO A 3 4.82 -4.06 7.26
N ILE A 4 5.13 -4.18 8.54
CA ILE A 4 6.40 -3.71 9.14
C ILE A 4 7.61 -4.35 8.47
N SER A 5 7.54 -5.64 8.13
CA SER A 5 8.63 -6.36 7.44
C SER A 5 9.01 -5.72 6.10
N ILE A 6 8.06 -5.13 5.37
CA ILE A 6 8.32 -4.37 4.15
C ILE A 6 9.04 -3.07 4.50
N LEU A 7 8.55 -2.35 5.52
CA LEU A 7 9.15 -1.08 5.94
C LEU A 7 10.60 -1.23 6.42
N GLU A 8 10.94 -2.39 7.00
CA GLU A 8 12.30 -2.69 7.45
C GLU A 8 13.25 -3.00 6.29
N SER A 9 12.79 -3.80 5.31
CA SER A 9 13.65 -4.34 4.25
C SER A 9 13.60 -3.58 2.92
N HIS A 10 12.54 -2.82 2.67
CA HIS A 10 12.26 -2.11 1.42
C HIS A 10 12.00 -0.62 1.65
N GLU A 11 12.23 0.18 0.62
CA GLU A 11 11.85 1.60 0.57
C GLU A 11 10.78 1.82 -0.51
N LEU A 12 9.93 2.82 -0.29
CA LEU A 12 8.86 3.17 -1.23
C LEU A 12 9.46 3.70 -2.53
N ALA A 13 9.16 3.05 -3.64
CA ALA A 13 9.62 3.41 -4.98
C ALA A 13 8.58 4.22 -5.76
N GLY A 14 7.29 3.92 -5.55
CA GLY A 14 6.20 4.57 -6.27
C GLY A 14 4.88 4.49 -5.51
N ILE A 15 4.00 5.45 -5.76
CA ILE A 15 2.65 5.49 -5.22
C ILE A 15 1.67 6.02 -6.25
N THR A 16 0.54 5.33 -6.42
CA THR A 16 -0.60 5.76 -7.24
C THR A 16 -1.86 5.72 -6.39
N LEU A 17 -2.68 6.78 -6.45
CA LEU A 17 -3.92 6.91 -5.68
C LEU A 17 -5.08 7.30 -6.58
N GLU A 18 -6.16 6.52 -6.52
CA GLU A 18 -7.42 6.77 -7.21
C GLU A 18 -8.50 7.18 -6.20
N TYR A 19 -8.68 8.49 -6.05
CA TYR A 19 -9.73 9.03 -5.19
C TYR A 19 -11.10 8.96 -5.87
N ARG A 20 -12.10 8.42 -5.16
CA ARG A 20 -13.47 8.27 -5.66
C ARG A 20 -14.49 9.06 -4.85
N ARG A 21 -14.19 9.33 -3.58
CA ARG A 21 -15.09 10.03 -2.65
C ARG A 21 -14.31 10.73 -1.55
N GLU A 22 -14.93 11.73 -0.94
CA GLU A 22 -14.51 12.33 0.32
C GLU A 22 -15.11 11.59 1.53
N CYS A 23 -14.48 11.70 2.70
CA CYS A 23 -15.05 11.26 3.98
C CYS A 23 -15.29 12.46 4.90
N GLY A 24 -16.28 12.35 5.78
CA GLY A 24 -16.60 13.37 6.77
C GLY A 24 -15.77 13.24 8.04
N ARG A 25 -15.89 14.24 8.92
CA ARG A 25 -15.22 14.26 10.23
C ARG A 25 -15.49 13.03 11.08
N ASP A 26 -16.74 12.56 11.07
CA ASP A 26 -17.21 11.46 11.92
C ASP A 26 -17.32 10.13 11.14
N SER A 27 -16.75 10.07 9.94
CA SER A 27 -16.74 8.85 9.13
C SER A 27 -15.84 7.79 9.74
N VAL A 28 -16.39 6.59 9.96
CA VAL A 28 -15.62 5.40 10.32
C VAL A 28 -15.10 4.74 9.05
N LEU A 29 -13.80 4.46 9.03
CA LEU A 29 -13.09 3.94 7.86
C LEU A 29 -12.47 2.58 8.16
N GLN A 30 -12.44 1.73 7.14
CA GLN A 30 -11.70 0.48 7.14
C GLN A 30 -10.53 0.59 6.16
N SER A 31 -9.34 0.20 6.61
CA SER A 31 -8.15 0.06 5.77
C SER A 31 -7.90 -1.41 5.49
N LEU A 32 -7.84 -1.76 4.21
CA LEU A 32 -7.50 -3.10 3.73
C LEU A 32 -6.25 -3.00 2.88
N THR A 33 -5.32 -3.93 3.07
CA THR A 33 -4.11 -4.03 2.25
C THR A 33 -3.88 -5.46 1.84
N ASN A 34 -3.64 -5.64 0.54
CA ASN A 34 -3.14 -6.87 -0.02
C ASN A 34 -1.68 -6.67 -0.43
N VAL A 35 -0.84 -7.66 -0.13
CA VAL A 35 0.58 -7.64 -0.46
C VAL A 35 0.83 -8.68 -1.54
N SER A 36 1.39 -8.26 -2.66
CA SER A 36 1.80 -9.13 -3.76
C SER A 36 3.30 -9.08 -3.92
N CYS A 37 3.90 -10.26 -4.06
CA CYS A 37 5.28 -10.41 -4.48
C CYS A 37 5.24 -11.18 -5.79
N GLU A 38 5.77 -10.61 -6.87
CA GLU A 38 5.87 -11.33 -8.14
C GLU A 38 6.89 -12.46 -8.00
N GLU A 39 6.44 -13.72 -8.04
CA GLU A 39 7.31 -14.90 -8.02
C GLU A 39 7.95 -15.07 -9.40
N GLY A 40 9.06 -14.37 -9.64
CA GLY A 40 9.66 -14.42 -10.98
C GLY A 40 10.88 -13.53 -11.22
N GLY A 41 11.64 -13.18 -10.17
CA GLY A 41 12.96 -12.57 -10.32
C GLY A 41 12.95 -11.12 -10.85
N THR A 42 13.49 -10.21 -10.04
CA THR A 42 13.70 -8.77 -10.31
C THR A 42 12.52 -7.81 -10.18
N ALA A 43 11.27 -8.30 -10.23
CA ALA A 43 10.10 -7.46 -10.03
C ALA A 43 9.89 -7.15 -8.53
N GLY A 44 9.80 -5.86 -8.21
CA GLY A 44 9.67 -5.34 -6.84
C GLY A 44 8.40 -5.82 -6.12
N MET A 45 8.33 -5.49 -4.84
CA MET A 45 7.20 -5.84 -3.99
C MET A 45 6.10 -4.80 -4.14
N GLU A 46 4.84 -5.22 -4.20
CA GLU A 46 3.71 -4.31 -4.38
C GLU A 46 2.70 -4.46 -3.23
N CYS A 47 2.05 -3.36 -2.86
CA CYS A 47 0.86 -3.41 -2.03
C CYS A 47 -0.30 -2.69 -2.72
N THR A 48 -1.44 -3.38 -2.79
CA THR A 48 -2.72 -2.78 -3.16
C THR A 48 -3.49 -2.42 -1.90
N HIS A 49 -4.03 -1.21 -1.85
CA HIS A 49 -4.72 -0.63 -0.70
C HIS A 49 -6.15 -0.26 -1.06
N LEU A 50 -7.07 -0.45 -0.13
CA LEU A 50 -8.43 0.07 -0.21
C LEU A 50 -8.77 0.76 1.12
N LEU A 51 -9.16 2.03 1.05
CA LEU A 51 -9.92 2.68 2.11
C LEU A 51 -11.39 2.70 1.71
N ARG A 52 -12.24 2.27 2.64
CA ARG A 52 -13.69 2.26 2.48
C ARG A 52 -14.40 2.71 3.75
N LEU A 53 -15.61 3.19 3.61
CA LEU A 53 -16.53 3.41 4.72
C LEU A 53 -16.98 2.07 5.30
N GLU A 54 -17.53 2.09 6.51
CA GLU A 54 -18.09 0.90 7.17
C GLU A 54 -19.25 0.27 6.36
N ASP A 55 -20.00 1.08 5.62
CA ASP A 55 -21.04 0.62 4.67
C ASP A 55 -20.49 -0.04 3.39
N GLY A 56 -19.16 -0.08 3.25
CA GLY A 56 -18.46 -0.68 2.11
C GLY A 56 -18.16 0.28 0.95
N ALA A 57 -18.63 1.53 0.99
CA ALA A 57 -18.38 2.49 -0.08
C ALA A 57 -16.88 2.85 -0.18
N GLU A 58 -16.31 2.70 -1.37
CA GLU A 58 -14.89 2.96 -1.61
C GLU A 58 -14.57 4.46 -1.62
N ILE A 59 -13.49 4.83 -0.94
CA ILE A 59 -12.99 6.20 -0.86
C ILE A 59 -11.76 6.36 -1.74
N VAL A 60 -10.76 5.51 -1.53
CA VAL A 60 -9.53 5.53 -2.32
C VAL A 60 -9.01 4.12 -2.53
N ARG A 61 -8.60 3.85 -3.76
CA ARG A 61 -7.73 2.71 -4.09
C ARG A 61 -6.31 3.22 -4.23
N GLY A 62 -5.38 2.53 -3.61
CA GLY A 62 -3.97 2.88 -3.66
C GLY A 62 -3.12 1.72 -4.14
N ARG A 63 -2.03 2.04 -4.80
CA ARG A 63 -0.96 1.09 -5.12
C ARG A 63 0.36 1.68 -4.70
N THR A 64 1.18 0.87 -4.03
CA THR A 64 2.54 1.25 -3.64
C THR A 64 3.51 0.21 -4.14
N GLU A 65 4.54 0.68 -4.81
CA GLU A 65 5.65 -0.13 -5.33
C GLU A 65 6.84 0.04 -4.40
N TRP A 66 7.50 -1.06 -4.07
CA TRP A 66 8.57 -1.11 -3.08
C TRP A 66 9.81 -1.76 -3.69
N ARG A 67 10.97 -1.17 -3.42
CA ARG A 67 12.27 -1.71 -3.84
C ARG A 67 13.12 -2.06 -2.62
N ALA A 68 13.94 -3.09 -2.74
CA ALA A 68 14.83 -3.50 -1.65
C ALA A 68 15.76 -2.34 -1.27
N LYS A 69 15.95 -2.12 0.04
CA LYS A 69 16.94 -1.16 0.51
C LYS A 69 18.33 -1.63 0.10
N PRO A 70 19.26 -0.72 -0.20
CA PRO A 70 20.66 -1.09 -0.33
C PRO A 70 21.13 -1.72 0.98
N LYS A 71 21.87 -2.83 0.90
CA LYS A 71 22.57 -3.34 2.08
C LYS A 71 23.54 -2.24 2.52
N ALA A 72 23.53 -1.91 3.81
CA ALA A 72 24.58 -1.07 4.37
C ALA A 72 25.92 -1.70 3.98
N GLY A 73 26.73 -0.95 3.24
CA GLY A 73 28.08 -1.38 2.90
C GLY A 73 28.92 -1.58 4.16
N PRO A 74 30.04 -2.31 4.07
CA PRO A 74 31.01 -2.37 5.17
C PRO A 74 31.53 -0.98 5.53
#